data_AF-A0A9P0JEB1-F1
#
_entry.id   AF-A0A9P0JEB1-F1
#
_cell.length_a   1.000
_cell.length_b   1.000
_cell.length_c   1.000
_cell.angle_alpha   90.00
_cell.angle_beta   90.00
_cell.angle_gamma   90.00
#
_symmetry.space_group_name_H-M   'P 1'
#
loop_
_entity.id
_entity.type
_entity.pdbx_description
1 polymer ?
#
loop_
_entity_poly.entity_id
_entity_poly.type
_entity_poly.pdbx_seq_one_letter_code
_entity_poly.pdbx_strand_id
1 'polypeptide(L)'
;MKSRGKGKPGKLELHFSSNTHKSALVDFSNFTLNCNHIDKLLNKENRQAAIQISAQKQFHKDVIKILFDVTRTLARQGLSFRGDGDENNGNFKQIILLLSRYCPTMKTWLEETAFRPYHVTYMSHDSQNEFIHLLAKETKKKLYQK
;
A
#
# COMPACT_ATOMS: atom_id res chain seq x y z
N MET A 1 11.58 -58.41 29.46
CA MET A 1 11.74 -57.08 28.82
C MET A 1 12.71 -56.26 29.68
N LYS A 2 13.90 -55.90 29.18
CA LYS A 2 14.88 -55.13 29.96
C LYS A 2 14.32 -53.72 30.23
N SER A 3 14.01 -53.44 31.50
CA SER A 3 13.60 -52.12 31.96
C SER A 3 14.67 -51.09 31.59
N ARG A 4 14.30 -50.02 30.87
CA ARG A 4 15.20 -48.91 30.58
C ARG A 4 15.44 -48.17 31.89
N GLY A 5 16.71 -48.13 32.33
CA GLY A 5 17.11 -47.54 33.60
C GLY A 5 16.53 -46.14 33.83
N LYS A 6 16.16 -45.85 35.10
CA LYS A 6 15.66 -44.56 35.57
C LYS A 6 16.59 -43.45 35.07
N GLY A 7 16.11 -42.64 34.11
CA GLY A 7 16.86 -41.52 33.54
C GLY A 7 17.08 -41.54 32.03
N LYS A 8 16.65 -42.57 31.29
CA LYS A 8 16.68 -42.54 29.81
C LYS A 8 15.37 -41.97 29.25
N PRO A 9 15.43 -40.92 28.41
CA PRO A 9 14.23 -40.32 27.82
C PRO A 9 13.44 -41.34 27.00
N GLY A 10 12.12 -41.14 26.96
CA GLY A 10 11.20 -42.02 26.24
C GLY A 10 11.49 -42.02 24.73
N LYS A 11 11.05 -43.06 24.01
CA LYS A 11 11.23 -43.13 22.54
C LYS A 11 10.60 -41.91 21.83
N LEU A 12 9.44 -41.46 22.30
CA LEU A 12 8.74 -40.29 21.78
C LEU A 12 9.48 -38.99 22.09
N GLU A 13 10.00 -38.87 23.31
CA GLU A 13 10.75 -37.70 23.76
C GLU A 13 12.07 -37.52 22.97
N LEU A 14 12.78 -38.61 22.71
CA LEU A 14 13.94 -38.61 21.82
C LEU A 14 13.56 -38.23 20.38
N HIS A 15 12.40 -38.67 19.89
CA HIS A 15 11.93 -38.32 18.56
C HIS A 15 11.56 -36.82 18.47
N PHE A 16 10.78 -36.28 19.40
CA PHE A 16 10.36 -34.87 19.37
C PHE A 16 11.53 -33.88 19.52
N SER A 17 12.60 -34.30 20.19
CA SER A 17 13.82 -33.48 20.32
C SER A 17 14.81 -33.66 19.18
N SER A 18 14.61 -34.67 18.32
CA SER A 18 15.51 -35.00 17.21
C SER A 18 15.52 -33.94 16.12
N ASN A 19 16.65 -33.87 15.40
CA ASN A 19 16.79 -32.94 14.28
C ASN A 19 15.84 -33.27 13.13
N THR A 20 15.50 -34.54 12.91
CA THR A 20 14.55 -34.94 11.86
C THR A 20 13.14 -34.41 12.14
N HIS A 21 12.67 -34.49 13.39
CA HIS A 21 11.37 -33.91 13.77
C HIS A 21 11.37 -32.39 13.61
N LYS A 22 12.45 -31.71 14.05
CA LYS A 22 12.60 -30.26 13.89
C LYS A 22 12.60 -29.85 12.41
N SER A 23 13.35 -30.56 11.56
CA SER A 23 13.36 -30.32 10.11
C SER A 23 11.98 -30.52 9.49
N ALA A 24 11.28 -31.61 9.82
CA ALA A 24 9.92 -31.85 9.32
C ALA A 24 8.92 -30.77 9.76
N LEU A 25 9.04 -30.25 10.99
CA LEU A 25 8.23 -29.12 11.46
C LEU A 25 8.55 -27.82 10.70
N VAL A 26 9.82 -27.58 10.40
CA VAL A 26 10.24 -26.43 9.57
C VAL A 26 9.68 -26.56 8.16
N ASP A 27 9.74 -27.75 7.55
CA ASP A 27 9.18 -27.99 6.21
C ASP A 27 7.65 -27.80 6.20
N PHE A 28 6.94 -28.30 7.22
CA PHE A 28 5.51 -28.08 7.37
C PHE A 28 5.16 -26.60 7.59
N SER A 29 5.95 -25.89 8.41
CA SER A 29 5.81 -24.45 8.60
C SER A 29 6.03 -23.70 7.29
N ASN A 30 7.07 -24.03 6.54
CA ASN A 30 7.34 -23.43 5.23
C ASN A 30 6.22 -23.72 4.23
N PHE A 31 5.68 -24.94 4.22
CA PHE A 31 4.55 -25.32 3.38
C PHE A 31 3.28 -24.52 3.72
N THR A 32 2.97 -24.36 5.00
CA THR A 32 1.78 -23.60 5.44
C THR A 32 1.96 -22.09 5.32
N LEU A 33 3.17 -21.56 5.48
CA LEU A 33 3.46 -20.13 5.46
C LEU A 33 3.75 -19.60 4.06
N ASN A 34 4.58 -20.30 3.30
CA ASN A 34 5.21 -19.80 2.08
C ASN A 34 4.68 -20.45 0.80
N CYS A 35 4.07 -21.64 0.89
CA CYS A 35 3.35 -22.17 -0.27
C CYS A 35 1.94 -21.56 -0.30
N ASN A 36 1.46 -21.27 -1.50
CA ASN A 36 0.05 -20.97 -1.77
C ASN A 36 -0.78 -22.25 -1.55
N HIS A 37 -0.79 -22.76 -0.32
CA HIS A 37 -1.51 -23.96 0.04
C HIS A 37 -2.99 -23.78 -0.30
N ILE A 38 -3.62 -24.81 -0.85
CA ILE A 38 -5.01 -24.74 -1.31
C ILE A 38 -5.92 -24.23 -0.19
N ASP A 39 -5.73 -24.68 1.06
CA ASP A 39 -6.54 -24.19 2.19
C ASP A 39 -6.32 -22.70 2.48
N LYS A 40 -5.12 -22.18 2.25
CA LYS A 40 -4.79 -20.76 2.47
C LYS A 40 -5.30 -19.88 1.32
N LEU A 41 -5.29 -20.41 0.09
CA LEU A 41 -5.87 -19.80 -1.11
C LEU A 41 -7.40 -19.79 -1.08
N LEU A 42 -8.01 -20.88 -0.61
CA LEU A 42 -9.46 -21.04 -0.48
C LEU A 42 -10.01 -20.45 0.82
N ASN A 43 -9.13 -20.00 1.73
CA ASN A 43 -9.56 -19.25 2.90
C ASN A 43 -10.27 -17.97 2.46
N LYS A 44 -11.60 -17.97 2.69
CA LYS A 44 -12.51 -16.89 2.31
C LYS A 44 -12.09 -15.55 2.89
N GLU A 45 -11.58 -15.52 4.12
CA GLU A 45 -11.15 -14.30 4.80
C GLU A 45 -9.89 -13.70 4.14
N ASN A 46 -8.89 -14.54 3.87
CA ASN A 46 -7.66 -14.12 3.19
C ASN A 46 -7.96 -13.57 1.78
N ARG A 47 -8.86 -14.25 1.04
CA ARG A 47 -9.29 -13.78 -0.28
C ARG A 47 -10.03 -12.46 -0.20
N GLN A 48 -10.94 -12.31 0.77
CA GLN A 48 -11.68 -11.06 0.96
C GLN A 48 -10.73 -9.90 1.32
N ALA A 49 -9.75 -10.14 2.19
CA ALA A 49 -8.72 -9.16 2.53
C ALA A 49 -7.89 -8.75 1.31
N ALA A 50 -7.47 -9.72 0.47
CA ALA A 50 -6.73 -9.44 -0.76
C ALA A 50 -7.55 -8.60 -1.76
N ILE A 51 -8.85 -8.89 -1.91
CA ILE A 51 -9.78 -8.11 -2.75
C ILE A 51 -9.94 -6.68 -2.19
N GLN A 52 -10.08 -6.52 -0.88
CA GLN A 52 -10.17 -5.18 -0.28
C GLN A 52 -8.88 -4.37 -0.48
N ILE A 53 -7.71 -4.99 -0.30
CA ILE A 53 -6.42 -4.35 -0.53
C ILE A 53 -6.27 -3.93 -2.00
N SER A 54 -6.67 -4.79 -2.94
CA SER A 54 -6.58 -4.46 -4.37
C SER A 54 -7.53 -3.33 -4.76
N ALA A 55 -8.76 -3.34 -4.25
CA ALA A 55 -9.73 -2.27 -4.43
C ALA A 55 -9.22 -0.93 -3.87
N GLN A 56 -8.66 -0.94 -2.65
CA GLN A 56 -8.09 0.27 -2.03
C GLN A 56 -6.89 0.80 -2.81
N LYS A 57 -6.00 -0.09 -3.28
CA LYS A 57 -4.88 0.29 -4.16
C LYS A 57 -5.38 0.94 -5.45
N GLN A 58 -6.42 0.38 -6.07
CA GLN A 58 -6.97 0.92 -7.30
C GLN A 58 -7.60 2.30 -7.06
N PHE A 59 -8.39 2.45 -6.00
CA PHE A 59 -8.95 3.72 -5.57
C PHE A 59 -7.88 4.81 -5.38
N HIS A 60 -6.80 4.52 -4.63
CA HIS A 60 -5.72 5.48 -4.43
C HIS A 60 -4.95 5.80 -5.71
N LYS A 61 -4.76 4.84 -6.62
CA LYS A 61 -4.18 5.11 -7.94
C LYS A 61 -5.03 6.11 -8.73
N ASP A 62 -6.35 5.97 -8.68
CA ASP A 62 -7.25 6.86 -9.42
C ASP A 62 -7.28 8.28 -8.82
N VAL A 63 -7.20 8.41 -7.50
CA VAL A 63 -6.96 9.70 -6.84
C VAL A 63 -5.66 10.33 -7.31
N ILE A 64 -4.54 9.59 -7.28
CA ILE A 64 -3.22 10.11 -7.67
C ILE A 64 -3.20 10.57 -9.12
N LYS A 65 -3.88 9.87 -10.04
CA LYS A 65 -4.01 10.31 -11.43
C LYS A 65 -4.65 11.70 -11.53
N ILE A 66 -5.76 11.91 -10.82
CA ILE A 66 -6.45 13.20 -10.80
C ILE A 66 -5.52 14.30 -10.26
N LEU A 67 -4.80 14.04 -9.18
CA LEU A 67 -3.82 15.00 -8.61
C LEU A 67 -2.71 15.35 -9.62
N PHE A 68 -2.21 14.37 -10.37
CA PHE A 68 -1.23 14.60 -11.43
C PHE A 68 -1.82 15.39 -12.61
N ASP A 69 -3.07 15.15 -12.98
CA ASP A 69 -3.73 15.90 -14.05
C ASP A 69 -3.94 17.36 -13.67
N VAL A 70 -4.31 17.65 -12.42
CA VAL A 70 -4.37 19.02 -11.89
C VAL A 70 -2.99 19.66 -11.92
N THR A 71 -1.97 18.97 -11.38
CA THR A 71 -0.57 19.43 -11.41
C THR A 71 -0.12 19.77 -12.83
N ARG A 72 -0.36 18.87 -13.78
CA ARG A 72 0.00 19.04 -15.18
C ARG A 72 -0.75 20.21 -15.82
N THR A 73 -2.02 20.40 -15.48
CA THR A 73 -2.83 21.50 -16.00
C THR A 73 -2.29 22.83 -15.51
N LEU A 74 -2.05 22.97 -14.20
CA LEU A 74 -1.48 24.19 -13.63
C LEU A 74 -0.11 24.52 -14.24
N ALA A 75 0.78 23.53 -14.31
CA ALA A 75 2.11 23.70 -14.88
C ALA A 75 2.07 24.12 -16.36
N ARG A 76 1.20 23.50 -17.17
CA ARG A 76 1.05 23.85 -18.59
C ARG A 76 0.48 25.25 -18.82
N GLN A 77 -0.39 25.72 -17.94
CA GLN A 77 -1.01 27.04 -18.03
C GLN A 77 -0.18 28.14 -17.36
N GLY A 78 0.96 27.80 -16.74
CA GLY A 78 1.77 28.77 -15.99
C GLY A 78 1.06 29.29 -14.74
N LEU A 79 0.10 28.55 -14.21
CA LEU A 79 -0.64 28.94 -13.00
C LEU A 79 0.13 28.52 -11.75
N SER A 80 0.14 29.41 -10.76
CA SER A 80 0.71 29.10 -9.46
C SER A 80 -0.10 27.99 -8.78
N PHE A 81 0.59 27.07 -8.09
CA PHE A 81 -0.08 26.01 -7.32
C PHE A 81 -0.61 26.56 -5.98
N ARG A 82 0.12 27.53 -5.44
CA ARG A 82 -0.12 28.23 -4.18
C ARG A 82 -0.35 29.71 -4.48
N GLY A 83 -1.25 30.35 -3.73
CA GLY A 83 -1.48 31.80 -3.82
C GLY A 83 -0.50 32.59 -2.95
N ASP A 84 -0.80 33.87 -2.77
CA ASP A 84 0.01 34.84 -2.00
C ASP A 84 -0.07 34.59 -0.47
N GLY A 85 0.48 33.48 0.00
CA GLY A 85 0.70 33.20 1.43
C GLY A 85 -0.38 32.38 2.13
N ASP A 86 -1.56 32.19 1.53
CA ASP A 86 -2.57 31.25 2.04
C ASP A 86 -2.41 29.87 1.39
N GLU A 87 -1.73 28.97 2.10
CA GLU A 87 -1.57 27.58 1.67
C GLU A 87 -2.90 26.84 1.52
N ASN A 88 -3.97 27.27 2.19
CA ASN A 88 -5.29 26.64 2.12
C ASN A 88 -6.10 27.09 0.91
N ASN A 89 -5.80 28.26 0.35
CA ASN A 89 -6.52 28.83 -0.78
C ASN A 89 -5.76 28.78 -2.12
N GLY A 90 -4.67 28.01 -2.19
CA GLY A 90 -3.93 27.81 -3.44
C GLY A 90 -4.78 27.12 -4.53
N ASN A 91 -4.51 27.44 -5.80
CA ASN A 91 -5.23 26.91 -6.97
C ASN A 91 -5.30 25.38 -6.97
N PHE A 92 -4.22 24.70 -6.56
CA PHE A 92 -4.20 23.23 -6.51
C PHE A 92 -5.29 22.67 -5.58
N LYS A 93 -5.37 23.20 -4.35
CA LYS A 93 -6.38 22.78 -3.37
C LYS A 93 -7.79 23.17 -3.82
N GLN A 94 -7.96 24.38 -4.34
CA GLN A 94 -9.27 24.85 -4.80
C GLN A 94 -9.82 24.03 -5.97
N ILE A 95 -8.97 23.65 -6.93
CA ILE A 95 -9.40 22.77 -8.04
C ILE A 95 -9.77 21.39 -7.51
N ILE A 96 -9.02 20.83 -6.56
CA ILE A 96 -9.37 19.54 -5.94
C ILE A 96 -10.72 19.61 -5.21
N LEU A 97 -10.97 20.69 -4.46
CA LEU A 97 -12.25 20.95 -3.79
C LEU A 97 -13.40 21.17 -4.80
N LEU A 98 -13.11 21.75 -5.96
CA LEU A 98 -14.08 21.85 -7.05
C LEU A 98 -14.39 20.46 -7.62
N LEU A 99 -13.36 19.66 -7.91
CA LEU A 99 -13.52 18.32 -8.46
C LEU A 99 -14.28 17.40 -7.51
N SER A 100 -14.10 17.51 -6.20
CA SER A 100 -14.85 16.70 -5.24
C SER A 100 -16.36 16.97 -5.24
N ARG A 101 -16.82 18.13 -5.72
CA ARG A 101 -18.26 18.41 -5.87
C ARG A 101 -18.90 17.60 -6.99
N TYR A 102 -18.11 17.18 -7.99
CA TYR A 102 -18.61 16.50 -9.19
C TYR A 102 -18.08 15.07 -9.36
N CYS A 103 -16.98 14.72 -8.69
CA CYS A 103 -16.34 13.42 -8.78
C CYS A 103 -16.49 12.66 -7.45
N PRO A 104 -17.25 11.54 -7.42
CA PRO A 104 -17.41 10.72 -6.23
C PRO A 104 -16.08 10.25 -5.65
N THR A 105 -15.12 9.86 -6.49
CA THR A 105 -13.79 9.41 -6.06
C THR A 105 -13.08 10.46 -5.23
N MET A 106 -13.08 11.72 -5.69
CA MET A 106 -12.45 12.83 -4.97
C MET A 106 -13.24 13.22 -3.73
N LYS A 107 -14.58 13.15 -3.78
CA LYS A 107 -15.44 13.37 -2.62
C LYS A 107 -15.11 12.38 -1.51
N THR A 108 -15.20 11.09 -1.82
CA THR A 108 -14.89 9.99 -0.88
C THR A 108 -13.47 10.11 -0.36
N TRP A 109 -12.49 10.41 -1.22
CA TRP A 109 -11.11 10.55 -0.75
C TRP A 109 -10.92 11.69 0.24
N LEU A 110 -11.63 12.81 0.08
CA LEU A 110 -11.57 13.96 0.99
C LEU A 110 -12.33 13.72 2.31
N GLU A 111 -13.50 13.09 2.25
CA GLU A 111 -14.41 12.92 3.40
C GLU A 111 -14.06 11.70 4.28
N GLU A 112 -13.53 10.63 3.69
CA GLU A 112 -13.35 9.36 4.39
C GLU A 112 -12.10 9.40 5.29
N THR A 113 -12.32 9.64 6.58
CA THR A 113 -11.29 9.67 7.62
C THR A 113 -10.63 8.29 7.82
N ALA A 114 -11.34 7.20 7.51
CA ALA A 114 -10.82 5.83 7.59
C ALA A 114 -9.61 5.59 6.65
N PHE A 115 -9.47 6.34 5.55
CA PHE A 115 -8.29 6.26 4.68
C PHE A 115 -7.08 7.02 5.23
N ARG A 116 -7.23 7.76 6.33
CA ARG A 116 -6.21 8.67 6.86
C ARG A 116 -5.94 8.41 8.35
N PRO A 117 -5.52 7.20 8.76
CA PRO A 117 -5.16 6.93 10.16
C PRO A 117 -4.05 7.85 10.69
N TYR A 118 -3.25 8.44 9.78
CA TYR A 118 -2.19 9.41 10.10
C TYR A 118 -2.44 10.82 9.55
N HIS A 119 -3.68 11.14 9.13
CA HIS A 119 -4.04 12.42 8.51
C HIS A 119 -3.18 12.83 7.30
N VAL A 120 -2.46 11.90 6.66
CA VAL A 120 -1.63 12.21 5.50
C VAL A 120 -2.52 12.57 4.33
N THR A 121 -2.35 13.80 3.85
CA THR A 121 -3.07 14.31 2.69
C THR A 121 -2.04 14.61 1.60
N TYR A 122 -2.28 14.16 0.37
CA TYR A 122 -1.47 14.53 -0.80
C TYR A 122 -1.68 16.00 -1.23
N MET A 123 -2.12 16.86 -0.31
CA MET A 123 -2.46 18.26 -0.55
C MET A 123 -1.46 19.23 0.09
N SER A 124 -0.48 18.74 0.87
CA SER A 124 0.55 19.58 1.48
C SER A 124 1.44 20.24 0.42
N HIS A 125 2.19 21.27 0.82
CA HIS A 125 3.17 21.86 -0.09
C HIS A 125 4.25 20.84 -0.49
N ASP A 126 4.65 19.93 0.40
CA ASP A 126 5.64 18.89 0.07
C ASP A 126 5.14 17.96 -1.03
N SER A 127 3.90 17.45 -0.93
CA SER A 127 3.32 16.61 -1.98
C SER A 127 3.20 17.34 -3.30
N GLN A 128 2.79 18.60 -3.28
CA GLN A 128 2.73 19.43 -4.49
C GLN A 128 4.12 19.60 -5.14
N ASN A 129 5.17 19.84 -4.33
CA ASN A 129 6.55 19.95 -4.82
C ASN A 129 7.03 18.62 -5.43
N GLU A 130 6.69 17.49 -4.80
CA GLU A 130 7.00 16.16 -5.31
C GLU A 130 6.32 15.89 -6.66
N PHE A 131 5.03 16.23 -6.81
CA PHE A 131 4.33 16.09 -8.10
C PHE A 131 4.98 16.92 -9.21
N ILE A 132 5.33 18.17 -8.91
CA ILE A 132 6.05 19.05 -9.85
C ILE A 132 7.39 18.41 -10.24
N HIS A 133 8.15 17.92 -9.25
CA HIS A 133 9.45 17.28 -9.48
C HIS A 133 9.34 16.02 -10.36
N LEU A 134 8.37 15.15 -10.06
CA LEU A 134 8.12 13.93 -10.83
C LEU A 134 7.71 14.22 -12.27
N LEU A 135 6.83 15.21 -12.49
CA LEU A 135 6.47 15.65 -13.84
C LEU A 135 7.67 16.25 -14.59
N ALA A 136 8.47 17.08 -13.93
CA ALA A 136 9.66 17.69 -14.53
C ALA A 136 10.69 16.62 -14.92
N LYS A 137 10.94 15.63 -14.05
CA LYS A 137 11.84 14.51 -14.31
C LYS A 137 11.39 13.69 -15.52
N GLU A 138 10.12 13.32 -15.57
CA GLU A 138 9.58 12.53 -16.68
C GLU A 138 9.57 13.33 -17.99
N THR A 139 9.29 14.64 -17.93
CA THR A 139 9.36 15.52 -19.11
C THR A 139 10.78 15.61 -19.65
N LYS A 140 11.79 15.84 -18.79
CA LYS A 140 13.20 15.86 -19.18
C LYS A 140 13.64 14.54 -19.81
N LYS A 141 13.25 13.41 -19.20
CA LYS A 141 13.55 12.07 -19.74
C LYS A 141 13.02 11.91 -21.18
N LYS A 142 11.79 12.36 -21.44
CA LYS A 142 11.20 12.32 -22.80
C LYS A 142 11.91 13.25 -23.79
N LEU A 143 12.49 14.35 -23.35
CA LEU A 143 13.28 15.24 -24.19
C LEU A 143 14.63 14.61 -24.58
N TYR A 144 15.29 13.91 -23.67
CA TYR A 144 16.57 13.24 -23.93
C TYR A 144 16.45 11.87 -24.63
N GLN A 145 15.24 11.34 -24.76
CA GLN A 145 14.95 10.10 -25.51
C GLN A 145 14.50 10.36 -26.95
N LYS A 146 14.39 11.63 -27.37
CA LYS A 146 14.22 12.05 -28.75
C LYS A 146 15.58 12.33 -29.38
#